data_AF-A0A821W3N2-F1
#
_entry.id   AF-A0A821W3N2-F1
#
_cell.length_a   1.000
_cell.length_b   1.000
_cell.length_c   1.000
_cell.angle_alpha   90.00
_cell.angle_beta   90.00
_cell.angle_gamma   90.00
#
_symmetry.space_group_name_H-M   'P 1'
#
loop_
_entity.id
_entity.type
_entity.pdbx_description
1 polymer ?
#
loop_
_entity_poly.entity_id
_entity_poly.type
_entity_poly.pdbx_seq_one_letter_code
_entity_poly.pdbx_strand_id
1 'polypeptide(L)'
;VVHILSGVSGLVAAIIIGKRHDYAPQQTSAHNLPLTVLGAGLLWVGWIGFNAGSATAANGLAALALVNTNAAAASGLLTWIILDLICGQVSISGACCGPLIGLVAVTPASGFVQPGWALLIGIIATFIIYIALLYKHR
;
A
#
# COMPACT_ATOMS: atom_id res chain seq x y z
N VAL A 1 10.20 -7.43 8.76
CA VAL A 1 9.78 -8.82 9.07
C VAL A 1 8.56 -9.24 8.27
N VAL A 2 7.46 -8.48 8.22
CA VAL A 2 6.22 -8.94 7.55
C VAL A 2 6.26 -8.80 6.02
N HIS A 3 6.42 -7.58 5.51
CA HIS A 3 6.08 -7.25 4.12
C HIS A 3 7.01 -7.83 3.06
N ILE A 4 8.32 -7.78 3.27
CA ILE A 4 9.29 -8.38 2.33
C ILE A 4 9.13 -9.90 2.32
N LEU A 5 8.91 -10.50 3.49
CA LEU A 5 8.85 -11.94 3.66
C LEU A 5 7.58 -12.51 3.01
N SER A 6 6.42 -11.88 3.22
CA SER A 6 5.18 -12.24 2.53
C SER A 6 5.24 -11.93 1.04
N GLY A 7 5.84 -10.79 0.64
CA GLY A 7 5.99 -10.40 -0.76
C GLY A 7 6.85 -11.37 -1.57
N VAL A 8 8.03 -11.72 -1.07
CA VAL A 8 8.94 -12.67 -1.73
C VAL A 8 8.33 -14.07 -1.75
N SER A 9 7.75 -14.52 -0.62
CA SER A 9 7.10 -15.84 -0.56
C SER A 9 5.92 -15.94 -1.53
N GLY A 10 5.10 -14.88 -1.63
CA GLY A 10 4.00 -14.80 -2.57
C GLY A 10 4.46 -14.82 -4.03
N LEU A 11 5.56 -14.13 -4.36
CA LEU A 11 6.14 -14.17 -5.69
C LEU A 11 6.65 -15.57 -6.06
N VAL A 12 7.42 -16.19 -5.17
CA VAL A 12 7.95 -17.54 -5.39
C VAL A 12 6.81 -18.55 -5.55
N ALA A 13 5.78 -18.47 -4.71
CA ALA A 13 4.60 -19.31 -4.83
C ALA A 13 3.87 -19.11 -6.16
N ALA A 14 3.70 -17.86 -6.61
CA ALA A 14 3.07 -17.56 -7.89
C ALA A 14 3.87 -18.10 -9.10
N ILE A 15 5.21 -18.11 -9.01
CA ILE A 15 6.07 -18.70 -10.05
C ILE A 15 5.94 -20.22 -10.09
N ILE A 16 5.94 -20.88 -8.92
CA ILE A 16 5.87 -22.35 -8.81
C ILE A 16 4.49 -22.87 -9.25
N ILE A 17 3.41 -22.22 -8.82
CA ILE A 17 2.03 -22.64 -9.16
C ILE A 17 1.72 -22.35 -10.64
N GLY A 18 2.29 -21.29 -11.19
CA GLY A 18 2.03 -20.85 -12.56
C GLY A 18 0.78 -20.00 -12.71
N LYS A 19 0.49 -19.58 -13.95
CA LYS A 19 -0.63 -18.68 -14.28
C LYS A 19 -1.97 -19.42 -14.22
N ARG A 20 -3.02 -18.71 -13.80
CA ARG A 20 -4.42 -19.20 -13.86
C ARG A 20 -4.81 -19.50 -15.32
N HIS A 21 -5.62 -20.53 -15.55
CA HIS A 21 -6.02 -20.97 -16.89
C HIS A 21 -6.70 -19.86 -17.71
N ASP A 22 -7.61 -19.11 -17.09
CA ASP A 22 -8.34 -17.96 -17.65
C ASP A 22 -7.66 -16.62 -17.31
N TYR A 23 -6.33 -16.60 -17.18
CA TYR A 23 -5.61 -15.36 -16.94
C TYR A 23 -5.55 -14.51 -18.23
N ALA A 24 -6.47 -13.56 -18.34
CA ALA A 24 -6.45 -12.50 -19.33
C ALA A 24 -6.07 -11.18 -18.65
N PRO A 25 -4.84 -10.65 -18.82
CA PRO A 25 -4.34 -9.48 -18.11
C PRO A 25 -5.25 -8.24 -18.20
N GLN A 26 -5.98 -8.09 -19.31
CA GLN A 26 -6.86 -6.95 -19.58
C GLN A 26 -8.30 -7.13 -19.08
N GLN A 27 -8.68 -8.30 -18.53
CA GLN A 27 -10.08 -8.62 -18.18
C GLN A 27 -10.29 -9.05 -16.72
N THR A 28 -9.24 -9.09 -15.89
CA THR A 28 -9.40 -9.40 -14.46
C THR A 28 -9.84 -8.17 -13.67
N SER A 29 -11.11 -7.77 -13.80
CA SER A 29 -11.71 -6.79 -12.90
C SER A 29 -12.16 -7.46 -11.60
N ALA A 30 -12.13 -6.71 -10.49
CA ALA A 30 -12.66 -7.20 -9.23
C ALA A 30 -14.19 -7.39 -9.37
N HIS A 31 -14.69 -8.59 -9.06
CA HIS A 31 -16.12 -8.89 -9.12
C HIS A 31 -16.96 -8.04 -8.14
N ASN A 32 -16.35 -7.57 -7.04
CA ASN A 32 -17.00 -6.74 -6.03
C ASN A 32 -16.04 -5.65 -5.52
N LEU A 33 -16.08 -4.48 -6.17
CA LEU A 33 -15.28 -3.31 -5.79
C LEU A 33 -15.63 -2.76 -4.40
N PRO A 34 -16.92 -2.61 -4.00
CA PRO A 34 -17.26 -2.18 -2.65
C PRO A 34 -16.63 -3.02 -1.54
N LEU A 35 -16.61 -4.35 -1.71
CA LEU A 35 -15.96 -5.25 -0.75
C LEU A 35 -14.43 -5.04 -0.69
N THR A 36 -13.81 -4.74 -1.84
CA THR A 36 -12.38 -4.40 -1.91
C THR A 36 -12.08 -3.10 -1.16
N VAL A 37 -12.92 -2.08 -1.32
CA VAL A 37 -12.82 -0.80 -0.61
C VAL A 37 -12.98 -1.01 0.91
N LEU A 38 -13.96 -1.83 1.33
CA LEU A 38 -14.14 -2.17 2.74
C LEU A 38 -12.88 -2.84 3.31
N GLY A 39 -12.31 -3.82 2.59
CA GLY A 39 -11.08 -4.48 3.00
C GLY A 39 -9.89 -3.52 3.13
N ALA A 40 -9.72 -2.62 2.16
CA ALA A 40 -8.68 -1.59 2.22
C ALA A 40 -8.87 -0.64 3.43
N GLY A 41 -10.11 -0.24 3.71
CA GLY A 41 -10.45 0.56 4.89
C GLY A 41 -10.13 -0.14 6.21
N LEU A 42 -10.51 -1.42 6.33
CA LEU A 42 -10.20 -2.24 7.51
C LEU A 42 -8.70 -2.42 7.70
N LEU A 43 -7.95 -2.64 6.61
CA LEU A 43 -6.48 -2.72 6.65
C LEU A 43 -5.86 -1.41 7.13
N TRP A 44 -6.33 -0.25 6.64
CA TRP A 44 -5.84 1.04 7.08
C TRP A 44 -6.06 1.25 8.58
N VAL A 45 -7.30 1.06 9.06
CA VAL A 45 -7.64 1.20 10.48
C VAL A 45 -6.81 0.22 11.33
N GLY A 46 -6.72 -1.04 10.91
CA GLY A 46 -5.89 -2.04 11.59
C GLY A 46 -4.40 -1.69 11.62
N TRP A 47 -3.90 -1.00 10.59
CA TRP A 47 -2.49 -0.58 10.51
C TRP A 47 -2.09 0.44 11.57
N ILE A 48 -3.05 1.23 12.07
CA ILE A 48 -2.82 2.13 13.20
C ILE A 48 -2.37 1.31 14.41
N GLY A 49 -3.09 0.23 14.73
CA GLY A 49 -2.70 -0.70 15.80
C GLY A 49 -1.39 -1.43 15.49
N PHE A 50 -1.15 -1.81 14.24
CA PHE A 50 0.07 -2.50 13.82
C PHE A 50 1.33 -1.63 14.06
N ASN A 51 1.32 -0.37 13.61
CA ASN A 51 2.49 0.52 13.74
C ASN A 51 2.56 1.20 15.12
N ALA A 52 1.48 1.82 15.60
CA ALA A 52 1.51 2.51 16.90
C ALA A 52 1.62 1.52 18.07
N GLY A 53 0.96 0.36 17.98
CA GLY A 53 1.04 -0.70 18.99
C GLY A 53 2.43 -1.35 19.07
N SER A 54 3.25 -1.26 18.03
CA SER A 54 4.65 -1.71 18.06
C SER A 54 5.52 -0.92 19.04
N ALA A 55 5.04 0.24 19.53
CA ALA A 55 5.68 0.96 20.63
C ALA A 55 5.47 0.30 22.01
N THR A 56 4.57 -0.69 22.12
CA THR A 56 4.25 -1.46 23.35
C THR A 56 3.75 -0.63 24.55
N ALA A 57 3.53 0.66 24.37
CA ALA A 57 3.01 1.59 25.38
C ALA A 57 2.30 2.77 24.71
N ALA A 58 1.36 3.38 25.40
CA ALA A 58 0.71 4.62 24.95
C ALA A 58 1.58 5.84 25.32
N ASN A 59 2.52 6.18 24.44
CA ASN A 59 3.51 7.24 24.67
C ASN A 59 3.76 8.08 23.41
N GLY A 60 4.74 9.01 23.48
CA GLY A 60 5.11 9.85 22.36
C GLY A 60 5.58 9.09 21.11
N LEU A 61 6.18 7.91 21.29
CA LEU A 61 6.59 7.04 20.18
C LEU A 61 5.38 6.44 19.45
N ALA A 62 4.38 5.97 20.20
CA ALA A 62 3.11 5.49 19.63
C ALA A 62 2.37 6.60 18.88
N ALA A 63 2.35 7.82 19.43
CA ALA A 63 1.75 8.98 18.79
C ALA A 63 2.47 9.35 17.48
N LEU A 64 3.81 9.35 17.48
CA LEU A 64 4.61 9.59 16.28
C LEU A 64 4.34 8.52 15.20
N ALA A 65 4.33 7.25 15.58
CA ALA A 65 4.04 6.15 14.68
C ALA A 65 2.62 6.24 14.09
N LEU A 66 1.63 6.63 14.87
CA LEU A 66 0.26 6.86 14.40
C LEU A 66 0.20 7.98 13.33
N VAL A 67 0.86 9.11 13.60
CA VAL A 67 0.90 10.25 12.66
C VAL A 67 1.61 9.84 11.36
N ASN A 68 2.79 9.23 11.47
CA ASN A 68 3.57 8.80 10.31
C ASN A 68 2.82 7.77 9.45
N THR A 69 2.10 6.85 10.09
CA THR A 69 1.29 5.84 9.41
C THR A 69 0.20 6.48 8.54
N ASN A 70 -0.55 7.43 9.12
CA ASN A 70 -1.61 8.12 8.38
C ASN A 70 -1.06 9.06 7.30
N ALA A 71 0.04 9.76 7.58
CA ALA A 71 0.70 10.62 6.60
C ALA A 71 1.18 9.83 5.38
N ALA A 72 1.86 8.71 5.58
CA ALA A 72 2.32 7.85 4.50
C ALA A 72 1.15 7.22 3.71
N ALA A 73 0.08 6.79 4.39
CA ALA A 73 -1.11 6.25 3.73
C ALA A 73 -1.81 7.30 2.86
N ALA A 74 -2.03 8.50 3.40
CA ALA A 74 -2.68 9.60 2.69
C ALA A 74 -1.85 10.06 1.48
N SER A 75 -0.55 10.23 1.66
CA SER A 75 0.35 10.59 0.55
C SER A 75 0.46 9.51 -0.51
N GLY A 76 0.45 8.23 -0.11
CA GLY A 76 0.38 7.09 -1.04
C GLY A 76 -0.92 7.07 -1.85
N LEU A 77 -2.07 7.30 -1.21
CA LEU A 77 -3.37 7.43 -1.89
C LEU A 77 -3.37 8.58 -2.91
N LEU A 78 -2.97 9.77 -2.48
CA LEU A 78 -2.94 10.96 -3.33
C LEU A 78 -2.00 10.78 -4.52
N THR A 79 -0.81 10.21 -4.29
CA THR A 79 0.15 9.93 -5.36
C THR A 79 -0.45 9.01 -6.40
N TRP A 80 -1.15 7.94 -5.98
CA TRP A 80 -1.80 7.05 -6.94
C TRP A 80 -2.87 7.77 -7.76
N ILE A 81 -3.77 8.51 -7.10
CA ILE A 81 -4.85 9.24 -7.79
C ILE A 81 -4.28 10.26 -8.77
N ILE A 82 -3.23 11.00 -8.38
CA ILE A 82 -2.57 11.98 -9.26
C ILE A 82 -1.96 11.28 -10.48
N LEU A 83 -1.28 10.14 -10.31
CA LEU A 83 -0.72 9.40 -11.43
C LEU A 83 -1.80 8.85 -12.37
N ASP A 84 -2.88 8.32 -11.82
CA ASP A 84 -4.04 7.88 -12.60
C ASP A 84 -4.68 9.04 -13.39
N LEU A 85 -4.79 10.23 -12.79
CA LEU A 85 -5.29 11.43 -13.47
C LEU A 85 -4.38 11.82 -14.64
N ILE A 86 -3.07 11.72 -14.48
CA ILE A 86 -2.09 11.97 -15.55
C ILE A 86 -2.21 10.91 -16.66
N CYS A 87 -2.49 9.66 -16.31
CA CYS A 87 -2.69 8.55 -17.25
C CYS A 87 -4.10 8.52 -17.87
N GLY A 88 -5.03 9.36 -17.42
CA GLY A 88 -6.32 9.65 -18.06
C GLY A 88 -7.54 8.97 -17.46
N GLN A 89 -7.39 7.99 -16.56
CA GLN A 89 -8.53 7.35 -15.88
C GLN A 89 -8.18 6.98 -14.43
N VAL A 90 -9.02 7.42 -13.50
CA VAL A 90 -8.92 7.07 -12.08
C VAL A 90 -9.56 5.72 -11.83
N SER A 91 -8.77 4.79 -11.27
CA SER A 91 -9.24 3.47 -10.89
C SER A 91 -9.52 3.40 -9.39
N ILE A 92 -10.71 2.90 -9.02
CA ILE A 92 -11.06 2.65 -7.60
C ILE A 92 -10.15 1.56 -7.01
N SER A 93 -9.84 0.51 -7.79
CA SER A 93 -8.93 -0.54 -7.31
C SER A 93 -7.52 0.00 -7.11
N GLY A 94 -7.07 0.91 -7.99
CA GLY A 94 -5.82 1.63 -7.85
C GLY A 94 -5.78 2.52 -6.60
N ALA A 95 -6.84 3.30 -6.40
CA ALA A 95 -7.01 4.13 -5.20
C ALA A 95 -7.04 3.30 -3.90
N CYS A 96 -7.46 2.03 -3.94
CA CYS A 96 -7.33 1.13 -2.79
C CYS A 96 -5.88 0.65 -2.57
N CYS A 97 -5.09 0.48 -3.63
CA CYS A 97 -3.69 0.04 -3.56
C CYS A 97 -2.75 1.14 -3.04
N GLY A 98 -2.92 2.39 -3.50
CA GLY A 98 -2.08 3.54 -3.13
C GLY A 98 -1.81 3.69 -1.62
N PRO A 99 -2.83 3.75 -0.75
CA PRO A 99 -2.61 3.89 0.69
C PRO A 99 -1.92 2.66 1.29
N LEU A 100 -2.24 1.45 0.84
CA LEU A 100 -1.61 0.22 1.34
C LEU A 100 -0.10 0.20 1.05
N ILE A 101 0.33 0.72 -0.11
CA ILE A 101 1.75 0.85 -0.43
C ILE A 101 2.45 1.81 0.53
N GLY A 102 1.84 2.96 0.80
CA GLY A 102 2.36 3.91 1.80
C GLY A 102 2.46 3.29 3.19
N LEU A 103 1.43 2.56 3.62
CA LEU A 103 1.40 1.84 4.90
C LEU A 103 2.52 0.78 5.00
N VAL A 104 2.72 -0.01 3.95
CA VAL A 104 3.80 -1.01 3.88
C VAL A 104 5.17 -0.34 3.94
N ALA A 105 5.37 0.73 3.18
CA ALA A 105 6.65 1.42 3.07
C ALA A 105 7.07 2.12 4.37
N VAL A 106 6.12 2.75 5.08
CA VAL A 106 6.42 3.46 6.33
C VAL A 106 6.58 2.54 7.53
N THR A 107 6.06 1.31 7.47
CA THR A 107 6.07 0.35 8.58
C THR A 107 7.42 0.28 9.33
N PRO A 108 8.58 0.02 8.67
CA PRO A 108 9.86 -0.07 9.37
C PRO A 108 10.37 1.26 9.93
N ALA A 109 9.86 2.39 9.44
CA ALA A 109 10.31 3.75 9.78
C ALA A 109 9.32 4.50 10.70
N SER A 110 8.15 3.94 10.96
CA SER A 110 7.00 4.64 11.56
C SER A 110 7.31 5.32 12.89
N GLY A 111 8.12 4.71 13.75
CA GLY A 111 8.55 5.31 15.03
C GLY A 111 9.86 6.12 14.97
N PHE A 112 10.50 6.26 13.82
CA PHE A 112 11.89 6.75 13.74
C PHE A 112 12.07 8.02 12.90
N VAL A 113 11.09 8.37 12.06
CA VAL A 113 11.18 9.52 11.15
C VAL A 113 10.23 10.64 11.57
N GLN A 114 10.50 11.86 11.09
CA GLN A 114 9.57 12.97 11.26
C GLN A 114 8.42 12.87 10.22
N PRO A 115 7.23 13.45 10.50
CA PRO A 115 6.07 13.36 9.60
C PRO A 115 6.31 13.79 8.16
N GLY A 116 7.17 14.79 7.92
CA GLY A 116 7.53 15.21 6.57
C GLY A 116 8.21 14.09 5.75
N TRP A 117 9.06 13.29 6.38
CA TRP A 117 9.71 12.15 5.75
C TRP A 117 8.75 10.98 5.52
N ALA A 118 7.76 10.80 6.41
CA ALA A 118 6.72 9.79 6.21
C ALA A 118 5.87 10.07 4.96
N LEU A 119 5.56 11.35 4.68
CA LEU A 119 4.92 11.76 3.42
C LEU A 119 5.78 11.39 2.21
N LEU A 120 7.08 11.73 2.25
CA LEU A 120 8.00 11.42 1.14
C LEU A 120 8.14 9.92 0.91
N ILE A 121 8.20 9.11 1.97
CA ILE A 121 8.21 7.64 1.87
C ILE A 121 6.96 7.15 1.14
N GLY A 122 5.78 7.65 1.51
CA GLY A 122 4.51 7.28 0.85
C GLY A 122 4.50 7.64 -0.63
N ILE A 123 4.93 8.87 -0.98
CA ILE A 123 5.00 9.34 -2.38
C ILE A 123 5.96 8.47 -3.20
N ILE A 124 7.20 8.32 -2.73
CA ILE A 124 8.26 7.63 -3.48
C ILE A 124 7.89 6.15 -3.66
N ALA A 125 7.43 5.49 -2.60
CA ALA A 125 7.05 4.08 -2.67
C ALA A 125 5.89 3.87 -3.66
N THR A 126 4.84 4.68 -3.57
CA THR A 126 3.71 4.57 -4.48
C THR A 126 4.10 4.85 -5.92
N PHE A 127 4.92 5.88 -6.17
CA PHE A 127 5.42 6.20 -7.51
C PHE A 127 6.19 5.03 -8.14
N ILE A 128 7.11 4.42 -7.39
CA ILE A 128 7.90 3.27 -7.86
C ILE A 128 6.99 2.08 -8.19
N ILE A 129 6.04 1.75 -7.29
CA ILE A 129 5.14 0.60 -7.49
C ILE A 129 4.16 0.85 -8.64
N TYR A 130 3.66 2.07 -8.79
CA TYR A 130 2.79 2.44 -9.90
C TYR A 130 3.47 2.16 -11.25
N ILE A 131 4.71 2.63 -11.40
CA ILE A 131 5.51 2.39 -12.60
C ILE A 131 5.79 0.89 -12.80
N ALA A 132 6.15 0.17 -11.73
CA ALA A 132 6.40 -1.27 -11.81
C ALA A 132 5.18 -2.06 -12.31
N LEU A 133 3.96 -1.66 -11.89
CA LEU A 133 2.72 -2.29 -12.36
C LEU A 133 2.42 -1.95 -13.82
N LEU A 134 2.66 -0.73 -14.26
CA LEU A 134 2.54 -0.38 -15.69
C LEU A 134 3.46 -1.23 -16.56
N TYR A 135 4.70 -1.49 -16.13
CA TYR A 135 5.63 -2.36 -16.87
C TYR A 135 5.24 -3.84 -16.82
N LYS A 136 4.70 -4.34 -15.69
CA LYS A 136 4.28 -5.74 -15.56
C LYS A 136 3.17 -6.14 -16.54
N HIS A 137 2.33 -5.18 -16.93
CA HIS A 137 1.21 -5.41 -17.85
C HIS A 137 1.56 -5.19 -19.33
N ARG A 138 2.81 -4.80 -19.63
CA ARG A 138 3.39 -4.82 -20.98
C ARG A 138 4.04 -6.16 -21.27
#